data_AF-T0ZUD3-F1
#
_entry.id   AF-T0ZUD3-F1
#
_cell.length_a   1.000
_cell.length_b   1.000
_cell.length_c   1.000
_cell.angle_alpha   90.00
_cell.angle_beta   90.00
_cell.angle_gamma   90.00
#
_symmetry.space_group_name_H-M   'P 1'
#
loop_
_entity.id
_entity.type
_entity.pdbx_description
1 polymer ?
#
loop_
_entity_poly.entity_id
_entity_poly.type
_entity_poly.pdbx_seq_one_letter_code
_entity_poly.pdbx_strand_id
1 'polypeptide(L)'
;MPDSKPPSTFISDLRPSRAATIEAEVFELEDAREVPTRDGGKTKVRNGRLKDGTGEIGLVLWGSEVELVQEGDRVRITEGWVKDYQGRQQISLGRTGKLEKLAARAPEQGGP
;
A
#
# COMPACT_ATOMS: atom_id res chain seq x y z
N MET A 1 -24.14 3.27 20.04
CA MET A 1 -24.34 2.01 19.29
C MET A 1 -22.97 1.57 18.79
N PRO A 2 -22.47 0.37 19.17
CA PRO A 2 -21.16 -0.12 18.77
C PRO A 2 -21.31 -1.04 17.55
N ASP A 3 -20.77 -0.65 16.39
CA ASP A 3 -20.57 -1.59 15.28
C ASP A 3 -19.11 -2.06 15.28
N SER A 4 -18.97 -3.36 15.09
CA SER A 4 -17.85 -4.19 15.53
C SER A 4 -16.80 -4.38 14.45
N LYS A 5 -15.53 -4.35 14.89
CA LYS A 5 -14.33 -4.91 14.22
C LYS A 5 -13.87 -4.10 12.98
N PRO A 6 -12.66 -3.50 12.98
CA PRO A 6 -12.25 -2.61 11.89
C PRO A 6 -12.34 -3.38 10.56
N PRO A 7 -13.22 -2.97 9.63
CA PRO A 7 -13.39 -3.71 8.41
C PRO A 7 -12.16 -3.51 7.56
N SER A 8 -11.66 -4.60 6.99
CA SER A 8 -10.90 -4.56 5.75
C SER A 8 -11.71 -3.68 4.78
N THR A 9 -11.26 -2.44 4.61
CA THR A 9 -11.97 -1.48 3.77
C THR A 9 -11.70 -1.88 2.34
N PHE A 10 -12.71 -2.39 1.64
CA PHE A 10 -12.60 -2.76 0.24
C PHE A 10 -12.14 -1.56 -0.58
N ILE A 11 -11.35 -1.81 -1.63
CA ILE A 11 -10.80 -0.73 -2.46
C ILE A 11 -11.94 0.14 -3.03
N SER A 12 -13.06 -0.47 -3.40
CA SER A 12 -14.25 0.22 -3.92
C SER A 12 -14.97 1.12 -2.92
N ASP A 13 -14.79 0.94 -1.61
CA ASP A 13 -15.43 1.80 -0.58
C ASP A 13 -14.45 2.79 0.07
N LEU A 14 -13.16 2.77 -0.33
CA LEU A 14 -12.18 3.70 0.18
C LEU A 14 -12.58 5.15 -0.08
N ARG A 15 -12.66 5.93 0.99
CA ARG A 15 -12.86 7.38 0.90
C ARG A 15 -11.51 8.07 0.68
N PRO A 16 -11.32 8.80 -0.44
CA PRO A 16 -10.11 9.59 -0.64
C PRO A 16 -10.01 10.68 0.45
N SER A 17 -8.79 11.15 0.69
CA SER A 17 -8.47 12.15 1.73
C SER A 17 -8.60 11.64 3.18
N ARG A 18 -8.56 10.32 3.40
CA ARG A 18 -8.40 9.72 4.73
C ARG A 18 -7.38 8.58 4.73
N ALA A 19 -6.89 8.30 5.94
CA ALA A 19 -6.13 7.10 6.23
C ALA A 19 -7.08 5.91 6.34
N ALA A 20 -6.80 4.84 5.59
CA ALA A 20 -7.56 3.59 5.65
C ALA A 20 -6.61 2.40 5.65
N THR A 21 -7.09 1.28 6.19
CA THR A 21 -6.33 0.05 6.27
C THR A 21 -6.87 -0.93 5.24
N ILE A 22 -6.01 -1.33 4.30
CA ILE A 22 -6.35 -2.23 3.20
C ILE A 22 -5.31 -3.33 3.07
N GLU A 23 -5.74 -4.47 2.54
CA GLU A 23 -4.88 -5.61 2.25
C GLU A 23 -5.01 -5.90 0.76
N ALA A 24 -3.88 -5.94 0.06
CA ALA A 24 -3.87 -6.17 -1.38
C ALA A 24 -2.58 -6.88 -1.81
N GLU A 25 -2.65 -7.57 -2.93
CA GLU A 25 -1.51 -8.29 -3.48
C GLU A 25 -0.79 -7.43 -4.52
N VAL A 26 0.53 -7.40 -4.51
CA VAL A 26 1.31 -6.71 -5.53
C VAL A 26 1.18 -7.47 -6.84
N PHE A 27 0.35 -6.97 -7.75
CA PHE A 27 0.17 -7.57 -9.07
C PHE A 27 1.27 -7.12 -10.02
N GLU A 28 1.66 -5.84 -9.96
CA GLU A 28 2.72 -5.25 -10.79
C GLU A 28 3.48 -4.17 -9.98
N LEU A 29 4.78 -4.01 -10.22
CA LEU A 29 5.55 -2.86 -9.74
C LEU A 29 6.05 -2.06 -10.95
N GLU A 30 5.68 -0.78 -11.01
CA GLU A 30 6.23 0.13 -12.01
C GLU A 30 7.67 0.54 -11.65
N ASP A 31 8.32 1.23 -12.57
CA ASP A 31 9.70 1.67 -12.43
C ASP A 31 9.85 2.79 -11.38
N ALA A 32 11.01 2.84 -10.73
CA ALA A 32 11.28 3.86 -9.72
C ALA A 32 11.53 5.21 -10.41
N ARG A 33 10.60 6.15 -10.23
CA ARG A 33 10.74 7.52 -10.69
C ARG A 33 11.52 8.36 -9.68
N GLU A 34 12.49 9.14 -10.12
CA GLU A 34 13.18 10.10 -9.26
C GLU A 34 12.40 11.42 -9.22
N VAL A 35 11.98 11.85 -8.02
CA VAL A 35 11.38 13.17 -7.80
C VAL A 35 12.35 14.09 -7.06
N PRO A 36 12.52 15.34 -7.52
CA PRO A 36 13.31 16.33 -6.80
C PRO A 36 12.54 16.75 -5.54
N THR A 37 13.17 16.63 -4.37
CA THR A 37 12.61 17.20 -3.14
C THR A 37 12.87 18.70 -3.08
N ARG A 38 12.03 19.42 -2.34
CA ARG A 38 12.11 20.89 -2.16
C ARG A 38 13.39 21.32 -1.42
N ASP A 39 14.08 20.37 -0.79
CA ASP A 39 15.39 20.53 -0.13
C ASP A 39 16.61 20.31 -1.06
N GLY A 40 16.40 20.06 -2.36
CA GLY A 40 17.48 19.84 -3.33
C GLY A 40 18.03 18.39 -3.39
N GLY A 41 17.54 17.50 -2.54
CA GLY A 41 17.77 16.05 -2.65
C GLY A 41 16.96 15.40 -3.78
N LYS A 42 17.36 14.19 -4.18
CA LYS A 42 16.59 13.32 -5.08
C LYS A 42 15.98 12.20 -4.25
N THR A 43 14.67 11.99 -4.36
CA THR A 43 14.00 10.85 -3.73
C THR A 43 13.47 9.95 -4.82
N LYS A 44 13.82 8.66 -4.75
CA LYS A 44 13.20 7.64 -5.58
C LYS A 44 11.77 7.42 -5.08
N VAL A 45 10.81 7.43 -5.97
CA VAL A 45 9.44 7.05 -5.72
C VAL A 45 9.09 5.94 -6.70
N ARG A 46 8.60 4.81 -6.21
CA ARG A 46 8.19 3.69 -7.06
C ARG A 46 6.70 3.52 -6.97
N ASN A 47 6.07 3.45 -8.12
CA ASN A 47 4.66 3.16 -8.23
C ASN A 47 4.49 1.64 -8.32
N GLY A 48 3.45 1.10 -7.70
CA GLY A 48 3.06 -0.29 -7.80
C GLY A 48 1.57 -0.38 -8.01
N ARG A 49 1.10 -1.45 -8.62
CA ARG A 49 -0.31 -1.79 -8.66
C ARG A 49 -0.56 -2.96 -7.74
N LEU A 50 -1.37 -2.68 -6.73
CA LEU A 50 -1.92 -3.69 -5.88
C LEU A 50 -3.30 -4.06 -6.41
N LYS A 51 -3.57 -5.35 -6.42
CA LYS A 51 -4.87 -5.89 -6.80
C LYS A 51 -5.46 -6.61 -5.60
N ASP A 52 -6.72 -6.31 -5.35
CA ASP A 52 -7.57 -7.07 -4.43
C ASP A 52 -8.75 -7.67 -5.22
N GLY A 53 -9.45 -8.63 -4.64
CA GLY A 53 -10.67 -9.19 -5.24
C GLY A 53 -11.76 -8.15 -5.53
N THR A 54 -11.68 -6.96 -4.92
CA THR A 54 -12.65 -5.86 -5.12
C THR A 54 -12.21 -4.76 -6.08
N GLY A 55 -10.92 -4.69 -6.45
CA GLY A 55 -10.43 -3.63 -7.33
C GLY A 55 -8.90 -3.56 -7.40
N GLU A 56 -8.40 -2.53 -8.08
CA GLU A 56 -6.96 -2.24 -8.19
C GLU A 56 -6.66 -0.86 -7.61
N ILE A 57 -5.54 -0.75 -6.88
CA ILE A 57 -5.08 0.50 -6.29
C ILE A 57 -3.58 0.68 -6.54
N GLY A 58 -3.18 1.90 -6.87
CA GLY A 58 -1.78 2.24 -7.08
C GLY A 58 -1.06 2.46 -5.74
N LEU A 59 -0.10 1.62 -5.37
CA LEU A 59 0.81 1.89 -4.26
C LEU A 59 1.90 2.88 -4.68
N VAL A 60 2.26 3.82 -3.81
CA VAL A 60 3.36 4.75 -4.02
C VAL A 60 4.34 4.62 -2.85
N LEU A 61 5.49 4.03 -3.15
CA LEU A 61 6.60 3.78 -2.22
C LEU A 61 7.67 4.84 -2.40
N TRP A 62 8.30 5.27 -1.32
CA TRP A 62 9.31 6.33 -1.33
C TRP A 62 10.63 5.81 -0.76
N GLY A 63 11.74 6.25 -1.34
CA GLY A 63 13.10 5.98 -0.88
C GLY A 63 13.48 4.51 -1.01
N SER A 64 13.93 3.91 0.09
CA SER A 64 14.47 2.54 0.14
C SER A 64 13.39 1.45 0.27
N GLU A 65 12.13 1.82 0.56
CA GLU A 65 11.02 0.87 0.66
C GLU A 65 10.69 0.21 -0.70
N VAL A 66 11.05 0.89 -1.79
CA VAL A 66 10.86 0.44 -3.18
C VAL A 66 11.68 -0.81 -3.54
N GLU A 67 12.73 -1.08 -2.75
CA GLU A 67 13.66 -2.20 -2.92
C GLU A 67 13.28 -3.38 -2.00
N LEU A 68 12.43 -3.13 -1.00
CA LEU A 68 11.98 -4.14 -0.01
C LEU A 68 10.73 -4.90 -0.45
N VAL A 69 9.96 -4.33 -1.38
CA VAL A 69 8.75 -4.95 -1.95
C VAL A 69 9.06 -5.58 -3.31
N GLN A 70 8.42 -6.72 -3.61
CA GLN A 70 8.57 -7.44 -4.88
C GLN A 70 7.20 -7.70 -5.51
N GLU A 71 7.20 -7.86 -6.82
CA GLU A 71 6.03 -8.25 -7.61
C GLU A 71 5.58 -9.66 -7.20
N GLY A 72 4.27 -9.84 -6.99
CA GLY A 72 3.68 -11.09 -6.54
C GLY A 72 3.67 -11.30 -5.02
N ASP A 73 4.21 -10.36 -4.23
CA ASP A 73 4.14 -10.43 -2.76
C ASP A 73 2.86 -9.75 -2.25
N ARG A 74 2.35 -10.21 -1.09
CA ARG A 74 1.11 -9.65 -0.53
C ARG A 74 1.48 -8.57 0.47
N VAL A 75 0.82 -7.42 0.41
CA VAL A 75 1.11 -6.30 1.30
C VAL A 75 -0.14 -5.83 2.01
N ARG A 76 0.02 -5.51 3.28
CA ARG A 76 -0.98 -4.90 4.13
C ARG A 76 -0.58 -3.47 4.42
N ILE A 77 -1.47 -2.54 4.13
CA ILE A 77 -1.25 -1.13 4.39
C ILE A 77 -2.17 -0.72 5.52
N THR A 78 -1.60 -0.21 6.60
CA THR A 78 -2.32 0.32 7.76
C THR A 78 -2.18 1.82 7.80
N GLU A 79 -3.27 2.55 8.03
CA GLU A 79 -3.28 4.02 7.96
C GLU A 79 -2.68 4.58 6.65
N GLY A 80 -2.85 3.86 5.54
CA GLY A 80 -2.37 4.31 4.24
C GLY A 80 -3.18 5.50 3.77
N TRP A 81 -2.48 6.54 3.32
CA TRP A 81 -3.13 7.75 2.83
C TRP A 81 -3.64 7.51 1.42
N VAL A 82 -4.97 7.44 1.27
CA VAL A 82 -5.61 7.24 -0.03
C VAL A 82 -5.84 8.60 -0.70
N LYS A 83 -5.30 8.72 -1.91
CA LYS A 83 -5.48 9.84 -2.81
C LYS A 83 -6.19 9.34 -4.07
N ASP A 84 -7.26 10.01 -4.45
CA ASP A 84 -7.88 9.77 -5.76
C ASP A 84 -7.30 10.77 -6.76
N TYR A 85 -6.88 10.26 -7.92
CA TYR A 85 -6.53 11.11 -9.06
C TYR A 85 -7.20 10.58 -10.31
N GLN A 86 -8.23 11.30 -10.77
CA GLN A 86 -8.90 11.06 -12.04
C GLN A 86 -9.52 9.64 -12.16
N GLY A 87 -10.07 9.12 -11.05
CA GLY A 87 -10.68 7.78 -10.99
C GLY A 87 -9.68 6.65 -10.78
N ARG A 88 -8.39 6.97 -10.54
CA ARG A 88 -7.37 6.01 -10.12
C ARG A 88 -7.04 6.28 -8.66
N GLN A 89 -7.37 5.31 -7.82
CA GLN A 89 -7.01 5.35 -6.42
C GLN A 89 -5.51 5.06 -6.29
N GLN A 90 -4.82 5.90 -5.53
CA GLN A 90 -3.43 5.73 -5.18
C GLN A 90 -3.28 5.79 -3.66
N ILE A 91 -2.54 4.85 -3.09
CA ILE A 91 -2.24 4.80 -1.67
C ILE A 91 -0.75 5.01 -1.45
N SER A 92 -0.43 5.91 -0.54
CA SER A 92 0.95 6.19 -0.14
C SER A 92 1.12 5.94 1.35
N LEU A 93 2.31 5.52 1.74
CA LEU A 93 2.73 5.51 3.12
C LEU A 93 2.96 6.97 3.53
N GLY A 94 1.90 7.60 4.02
CA GLY A 94 1.97 8.93 4.60
C GLY A 94 2.83 8.92 5.87
N ARG A 95 2.82 10.03 6.61
CA ARG A 95 3.62 10.17 7.84
C ARG A 95 3.22 9.19 8.96
N THR A 96 2.01 8.62 8.89
CA THR A 96 1.46 7.63 9.84
C THR A 96 1.19 6.27 9.21
N GLY A 97 1.45 6.10 7.90
CA GLY A 97 1.15 4.86 7.20
C GLY A 97 2.20 3.78 7.51
N LYS A 98 1.74 2.55 7.72
CA LYS A 98 2.59 1.35 7.83
C LYS A 98 2.33 0.40 6.68
N LEU A 99 3.40 -0.11 6.08
CA LEU A 99 3.34 -1.23 5.15
C LEU A 99 3.89 -2.46 5.84
N GLU A 100 3.16 -3.55 5.75
CA GLU A 100 3.58 -4.85 6.21
C GLU A 100 3.52 -5.81 5.02
N LYS A 101 4.68 -6.34 4.64
CA LYS A 101 4.75 -7.36 3.60
C LYS A 101 4.33 -8.71 4.21
N LEU A 102 3.12 -9.14 3.87
CA LEU A 102 2.61 -10.47 4.13
C LEU A 102 3.25 -11.44 3.13
N ALA A 103 4.57 -11.66 3.27
CA ALA A 103 5.22 -12.77 2.58
C ALA A 103 4.45 -14.03 2.97
N ALA A 104 3.87 -14.71 1.97
CA ALA A 104 3.16 -15.96 2.17
C ALA A 104 4.15 -17.08 2.53
N ARG A 105 4.71 -16.98 3.73
CA ARG A 105 5.32 -18.07 4.44
C ARG A 105 4.76 -17.98 5.84
N ALA A 106 3.62 -18.64 6.04
CA ALA A 106 3.37 -19.25 7.33
C ALA A 106 4.58 -20.14 7.63
N PRO A 107 5.38 -19.90 8.68
CA PRO A 107 5.63 -21.02 9.54
C PRO A 107 4.29 -21.30 10.22
N GLU A 108 3.72 -22.44 9.90
CA GLU A 108 2.92 -23.16 10.89
C GLU A 108 3.59 -22.97 12.25
N GLN A 109 2.91 -22.29 13.16
CA GLN A 109 3.19 -22.39 14.59
C GLN A 109 2.78 -23.79 15.01
N GLY A 110 3.53 -24.78 14.53
CA GLY A 110 3.61 -26.12 15.07
C GLY A 110 4.78 -26.13 16.04
N GLY A 111 4.46 -26.13 17.32
CA GLY A 111 5.42 -26.39 18.39
C GLY A 111 4.63 -26.89 19.59
N PRO A 112 4.82 -28.15 20.02
CA PRO A 112 3.97 -28.85 20.99
C PRO A 112 3.99 -28.25 22.39
#